data_AF-A0A2I1DPK8-F1
#
_entry.id   AF-A0A2I1DPK8-F1
#
_cell.length_a   1.000
_cell.length_b   1.000
_cell.length_c   1.000
_cell.angle_alpha   90.00
_cell.angle_beta   90.00
_cell.angle_gamma   90.00
#
_symmetry.space_group_name_H-M   'P 1'
#
loop_
_entity.id
_entity.type
_entity.pdbx_description
1 polymer ?
#
loop_
_entity_poly.entity_id
_entity_poly.type
_entity_poly.pdbx_seq_one_letter_code
_entity_poly.pdbx_strand_id
1 'polypeptide(L)' 'MKLIKADRFRETCFEEGSAPDMRTVHSWVKDRLVPGVIINGRTYIDLDKWESMVPNDNDNEFNELIARVIGG' A
#
# COMPACT_ATOMS: atom_id res chain seq x y z
N MET A 1 5.69 -1.82 13.95
CA MET A 1 6.00 -2.71 12.81
C MET A 1 4.99 -3.84 12.80
N LYS A 2 3.96 -3.70 11.96
CA LYS A 2 2.89 -4.67 11.80
C LYS A 2 3.09 -5.43 10.48
N LEU A 3 3.69 -6.62 10.58
CA LEU A 3 3.87 -7.50 9.44
C LEU A 3 2.63 -8.37 9.20
N ILE A 4 2.06 -8.29 8.00
CA ILE A 4 0.99 -9.19 7.56
C ILE A 4 1.47 -10.06 6.41
N LYS A 5 0.87 -11.24 6.28
CA LYS A 5 1.15 -12.12 5.13
C LYS A 5 0.65 -11.46 3.84
N ALA A 6 1.37 -11.68 2.74
CA ALA A 6 0.95 -11.21 1.43
C ALA A 6 -0.46 -11.69 1.02
N ASP A 7 -0.89 -12.90 1.42
CA ASP A 7 -2.28 -13.37 1.18
C ASP A 7 -3.30 -12.42 1.80
N ARG A 8 -3.10 -12.07 3.08
CA ARG A 8 -4.00 -11.16 3.79
C ARG A 8 -3.93 -9.74 3.26
N PHE A 9 -2.74 -9.28 2.86
CA PHE A 9 -2.57 -7.96 2.23
C PHE A 9 -3.40 -7.84 0.95
N ARG A 10 -3.42 -8.89 0.12
CA ARG A 10 -4.21 -8.94 -1.11
C ARG A 10 -5.71 -8.85 -0.84
N GLU A 11 -6.18 -9.54 0.20
CA GLU A 11 -7.59 -9.52 0.61
C GLU A 11 -8.02 -8.18 1.22
N THR A 12 -7.12 -7.49 1.93
CA THR A 12 -7.48 -6.27 2.66
C THR A 12 -7.25 -4.97 1.88
N CYS A 13 -6.29 -4.96 0.95
CA CYS A 13 -5.84 -3.73 0.28
C CYS A 13 -6.28 -3.65 -1.19
N PHE A 14 -6.92 -4.69 -1.72
CA PHE A 14 -7.40 -4.71 -3.10
C PHE A 14 -8.86 -5.11 -3.12
N GLU A 15 -9.59 -4.55 -4.08
CA GLU A 15 -10.97 -4.95 -4.34
C GLU A 15 -11.05 -6.39 -4.82
N GLU A 16 -12.19 -7.02 -4.60
CA GLU A 16 -12.46 -8.38 -5.03
C GLU A 16 -12.32 -8.50 -6.56
N GLY A 17 -11.50 -9.45 -7.03
CA GLY A 17 -11.18 -9.64 -8.45
C GLY A 17 -10.02 -8.78 -8.99
N SER A 18 -9.60 -7.75 -8.25
CA SER A 18 -8.45 -6.88 -8.61
C SER A 18 -7.17 -7.26 -7.86
N ALA A 19 -7.24 -8.24 -6.96
CA ALA A 19 -6.11 -8.68 -6.17
C ALA A 19 -4.99 -9.26 -7.07
N PRO A 20 -3.75 -8.74 -7.00
CA PRO A 20 -2.62 -9.26 -7.76
C PRO A 20 -2.33 -10.70 -7.38
N ASP A 21 -1.57 -11.46 -8.16
CA ASP A 21 -1.12 -12.79 -7.73
C ASP A 21 0.02 -12.72 -6.70
N MET A 22 0.33 -13.84 -6.05
CA MET A 22 1.39 -13.89 -5.03
C MET A 22 2.78 -13.64 -5.59
N ARG A 23 3.03 -13.99 -6.86
CA ARG A 23 4.31 -13.78 -7.53
C ARG A 23 4.57 -12.30 -7.77
N THR A 24 3.52 -11.55 -8.10
CA THR A 24 3.52 -10.11 -8.29
C THR A 24 3.79 -9.42 -6.97
N VAL A 25 3.07 -9.76 -5.90
CA VAL A 25 3.32 -9.18 -4.57
C VAL A 25 4.73 -9.49 -4.07
N HIS A 26 5.23 -10.71 -4.30
CA HIS A 26 6.61 -11.06 -3.98
C HIS A 26 7.63 -10.21 -4.76
N SER A 27 7.38 -9.97 -6.05
CA SER A 27 8.24 -9.15 -6.90
C SER A 27 8.23 -7.69 -6.44
N TRP A 28 7.07 -7.14 -6.07
CA TRP A 28 6.99 -5.78 -5.52
C TRP A 28 7.82 -5.59 -4.25
N VAL A 29 7.82 -6.55 -3.34
CA VAL A 29 8.66 -6.50 -2.13
C VAL A 29 10.14 -6.62 -2.50
N LYS A 30 10.49 -7.52 -3.44
CA LYS A 30 11.86 -7.70 -3.92
C LYS A 30 12.41 -6.43 -4.60
N ASP A 31 11.58 -5.78 -5.40
CA ASP A 31 11.90 -4.58 -6.16
C ASP A 31 11.75 -3.31 -5.30
N ARG A 32 11.43 -3.46 -4.00
CA ARG A 32 11.24 -2.38 -3.01
C ARG A 32 10.14 -1.38 -3.37
N LEU A 33 9.19 -1.77 -4.20
CA LEU A 33 8.00 -0.99 -4.54
C LEU A 33 6.98 -0.99 -3.40
N VAL A 34 6.92 -2.09 -2.65
CA VAL A 34 6.06 -2.24 -1.47
C VAL A 34 6.94 -2.53 -0.26
N PRO A 35 6.76 -1.81 0.86
CA PRO A 35 7.52 -2.05 2.08
C PRO A 35 7.17 -3.42 2.66
N GLY A 36 8.15 -4.31 2.69
CA GLY A 36 7.96 -5.68 3.16
C GLY A 36 9.27 -6.43 3.30
N VAL A 37 9.17 -7.66 3.77
CA VAL A 37 10.29 -8.58 3.95
C VAL A 37 9.91 -9.98 3.51
N ILE A 38 10.89 -10.72 2.97
CA ILE A 38 10.74 -12.12 2.60
C ILE A 38 11.44 -12.97 3.67
N ILE A 39 10.69 -13.79 4.40
CA ILE A 39 11.19 -14.63 5.49
C ILE A 39 10.86 -16.09 5.16
N ASN A 40 11.87 -16.96 5.06
CA ASN A 40 11.70 -18.38 4.72
C ASN A 40 10.85 -18.60 3.45
N GLY A 41 11.06 -17.79 2.42
CA GLY A 41 10.32 -17.86 1.15
C GLY A 41 8.88 -17.33 1.22
N ARG A 42 8.42 -16.85 2.37
CA ARG A 42 7.10 -16.23 2.54
C ARG A 42 7.22 -14.71 2.54
N THR A 43 6.34 -14.06 1.78
CA THR A 43 6.29 -12.60 1.68
C THR A 43 5.43 -12.00 2.78
N TYR A 44 5.97 -11.01 3.48
CA TYR A 44 5.30 -10.22 4.51
C TYR A 44 5.36 -8.74 4.15
N ILE A 45 4.24 -8.04 4.35
CA ILE A 45 4.11 -6.59 4.10
C ILE A 45 4.09 -5.85 5.43
N ASP A 46 4.82 -4.74 5.51
CA ASP A 46 4.82 -3.83 6.67
C ASP A 46 3.68 -2.82 6.49
N LEU A 47 2.55 -3.08 7.15
CA LEU A 47 1.36 -2.24 7.03
C LEU A 47 1.62 -0.82 7.52
N ASP A 48 2.36 -0.65 8.62
CA ASP A 48 2.59 0.69 9.19
C ASP A 48 3.31 1.59 8.18
N LYS A 49 4.27 1.02 7.43
CA LYS A 49 4.96 1.75 6.36
C LYS A 49 4.12 1.91 5.11
N TRP A 50 3.33 0.91 4.76
CA TRP A 50 2.41 0.98 3.61
C TRP A 50 1.38 2.09 3.81
N GLU A 51 0.71 2.13 4.96
CA GLU A 51 -0.26 3.16 5.33
C GLU A 51 0.37 4.56 5.41
N SER A 52 1.67 4.66 5.76
CA SER A 52 2.39 5.93 5.71
C SER A 52 2.81 6.35 4.29
N MET A 53 2.81 5.45 3.31
CA MET A 53 3.15 5.75 1.91
C MET A 53 1.92 6.07 1.07
N VAL A 54 0.75 5.50 1.42
CA VAL A 54 -0.51 5.86 0.80
C VAL A 54 -0.91 7.22 1.36
N PRO A 55 -0.94 8.29 0.55
CA PRO A 55 -1.45 9.57 1.03
C PRO A 55 -2.87 9.35 1.53
N ASN A 56 -3.17 9.83 2.74
CA ASN A 56 -4.53 9.78 3.23
C ASN A 56 -5.36 10.62 2.26
N ASP A 57 -6.39 10.08 1.61
CA ASP A 57 -7.35 10.90 0.84
C ASP A 57 -8.08 11.93 1.74
N ASN A 58 -7.89 11.84 3.06
CA ASN A 58 -8.31 12.83 4.06
C ASN A 58 -7.25 13.90 4.38
N ASP A 59 -6.12 13.94 3.67
CA ASP A 59 -5.17 15.05 3.75
C ASP A 59 -5.81 16.27 3.06
N ASN A 60 -6.59 16.99 3.88
CA ASN A 60 -7.31 18.23 3.58
C ASN A 60 -6.44 19.32 2.89
N GLU A 61 -5.11 19.16 2.88
CA GLU A 61 -4.17 20.03 2.21
C GLU A 61 -4.32 20.05 0.68
N PHE A 62 -4.61 18.91 0.03
CA PHE A 62 -4.80 18.87 -1.43
C PHE A 62 -6.13 19.52 -1.84
N ASN A 63 -7.19 19.29 -1.07
CA ASN A 63 -8.50 19.92 -1.30
C ASN A 63 -8.47 21.43 -1.02
N GLU A 64 -7.74 21.87 0.01
CA GLU A 64 -7.52 23.30 0.27
C GLU A 64 -6.67 23.98 -0.81
N LEU A 65 -5.66 23.30 -1.35
CA LEU A 65 -4.85 23.81 -2.47
C LEU A 65 -5.71 24.03 -3.73
N ILE A 66 -6.55 23.05 -4.07
CA ILE A 66 -7.48 23.16 -5.20
C ILE A 66 -8.51 24.27 -4.97
N ALA A 67 -9.09 24.36 -3.78
CA ALA A 67 -10.04 25.43 -3.43
C ALA A 67 -9.42 26.84 -3.56
N ARG A 68 -8.12 26.98 -3.24
CA ARG A 68 -7.40 28.26 -3.29
C ARG A 68 -6.97 28.67 -4.70
N VAL A 69 -6.81 27.72 -5.62
CA VAL A 69 -6.44 27.96 -7.02
C VAL A 69 -7.66 28.20 -7.91
N ILE A 70 -8.80 27.57 -7.62
CA ILE A 70 -10.02 27.65 -8.44
C ILE A 70 -11.02 28.69 -7.88
N GLY A 71 -10.95 29.02 -6.58
CA GLY A 71 -11.87 29.95 -5.91
C GLY A 71 -11.43 31.42 -5.87
N GLY A 72 -10.39 31.81 -6.60
CA GLY A 72 -9.85 33.18 -6.67
C GLY A 72 -10.20 33.92 -7.95
#